data_AF-A0A3C0GNK4-F1
#
_entry.id   AF-A0A3C0GNK4-F1
#
_cell.length_a   1.000
_cell.length_b   1.000
_cell.length_c   1.000
_cell.angle_alpha   90.00
_cell.angle_beta   90.00
_cell.angle_gamma   90.00
#
_symmetry.space_group_name_H-M   'P 1'
#
loop_
_entity.id
_entity.type
_entity.pdbx_description
1 polymer ?
#
loop_
_entity_poly.entity_id
_entity_poly.type
_entity_poly.pdbx_seq_one_letter_code
_entity_poly.pdbx_strand_id
1 'polypeptide(L)'
;MTTLTLPVERSFPTGSHGTTLVLMVCAGWLWAGLYASPHSATPTEVSAATGRTATVRGRQLRIGAGDYSLSQKSLQAAHRWLDRQGVTVRDVSPKDRA
;
A
#
# COMPACT_ATOMS: atom_id res chain seq x y z
N MET A 1 -5.25 -16.10 -18.85
CA MET A 1 -5.02 -14.73 -18.34
C MET A 1 -6.25 -14.35 -17.54
N THR A 2 -6.14 -14.21 -16.22
CA THR A 2 -7.25 -13.74 -15.36
C THR A 2 -7.44 -12.24 -15.59
N THR A 3 -8.57 -11.84 -16.16
CA THR A 3 -8.99 -10.45 -16.21
C THR A 3 -9.31 -9.99 -14.78
N LEU A 4 -8.42 -9.21 -14.18
CA LEU A 4 -8.72 -8.52 -12.92
C LEU A 4 -9.77 -7.45 -13.21
N THR A 5 -10.97 -7.60 -12.64
CA THR A 5 -11.98 -6.55 -12.59
C THR A 5 -11.46 -5.44 -11.69
N LEU A 6 -11.18 -4.27 -12.27
CA LEU A 6 -10.63 -3.13 -11.55
C LEU A 6 -11.74 -2.09 -11.30
N PRO A 7 -11.69 -1.34 -10.19
CA PRO A 7 -10.65 -1.37 -9.17
C PRO A 7 -10.75 -2.59 -8.23
N VAL A 8 -9.61 -3.02 -7.71
CA VAL A 8 -9.55 -4.00 -6.60
C VAL A 8 -8.97 -3.33 -5.38
N GLU A 9 -9.58 -3.57 -4.22
CA GLU A 9 -9.16 -2.97 -2.96
C GLU A 9 -8.89 -4.01 -1.87
N ARG A 10 -8.03 -3.64 -0.93
CA ARG A 10 -7.76 -4.44 0.26
C ARG A 10 -7.33 -3.59 1.43
N SER A 11 -7.82 -3.96 2.61
CA SER A 11 -7.46 -3.35 3.89
C SER A 11 -6.34 -4.12 4.59
N PHE A 12 -5.42 -3.40 5.20
CA PHE A 12 -4.31 -3.92 5.99
C PHE A 12 -4.24 -3.21 7.34
N PRO A 13 -4.27 -3.92 8.47
CA PRO A 13 -4.07 -3.29 9.77
C PRO A 13 -2.63 -2.76 9.84
N THR A 14 -2.43 -1.50 10.26
CA THR A 14 -1.07 -0.94 10.37
C THR A 14 -0.29 -1.56 11.53
N GLY A 15 -1.00 -2.02 12.55
CA GLY A 15 -0.40 -2.45 13.82
C GLY A 15 -0.15 -1.27 14.78
N SER A 16 -0.65 -0.08 14.47
CA SER A 16 -0.51 1.12 15.29
C SER A 16 -1.88 1.71 15.60
N HIS A 17 -2.23 1.83 16.89
CA HIS A 17 -3.42 2.56 17.37
C HIS A 17 -4.76 2.22 16.67
N GLY A 18 -4.93 0.99 16.19
CA GLY A 18 -6.16 0.58 15.49
C GLY A 18 -6.30 1.12 14.06
N THR A 19 -5.29 1.82 13.53
CA THR A 19 -5.35 2.38 12.18
C THR A 19 -5.26 1.31 11.10
N THR A 20 -5.88 1.60 9.96
CA THR A 20 -5.97 0.67 8.82
C THR A 20 -5.56 1.37 7.55
N LEU A 21 -4.66 0.74 6.80
CA LEU A 21 -4.28 1.18 5.45
C LEU A 21 -5.16 0.45 4.43
N VAL A 22 -5.90 1.21 3.63
CA VAL A 22 -6.64 0.70 2.47
C VAL A 22 -5.83 0.99 1.22
N LEU A 23 -5.60 -0.04 0.41
CA LEU A 23 -4.95 0.08 -0.89
C LEU A 23 -5.96 -0.26 -1.97
N MET A 24 -5.98 0.52 -3.04
CA MET A 24 -6.81 0.27 -4.21
C MET A 24 -5.95 0.32 -5.49
N VAL A 25 -6.04 -0.74 -6.29
CA VAL A 25 -5.37 -0.85 -7.60
C VAL A 25 -6.37 -0.56 -8.70
N CYS A 26 -6.09 0.48 -9.49
CA CYS A 26 -6.90 0.90 -10.62
C CYS A 26 -6.23 0.50 -11.95
N ALA A 27 -6.89 0.75 -13.09
CA ALA A 27 -6.40 0.41 -14.43
C ALA A 27 -4.95 0.84 -14.70
N GLY A 28 -4.54 2.03 -14.24
CA GLY A 28 -3.19 2.55 -14.47
C GLY A 28 -2.60 3.35 -13.31
N TRP A 29 -3.20 3.29 -12.13
CA TRP A 29 -2.77 4.08 -10.98
C TRP A 29 -3.08 3.36 -9.67
N LEU A 30 -2.49 3.84 -8.59
CA LEU A 30 -2.68 3.32 -7.23
C LEU A 30 -3.22 4.40 -6.32
N TRP A 31 -4.14 4.00 -5.46
CA TRP A 31 -4.65 4.83 -4.38
C TRP A 31 -4.33 4.18 -3.03
N ALA A 32 -4.03 5.00 -2.04
CA ALA A 32 -3.86 4.60 -0.66
C ALA A 32 -4.58 5.58 0.26
N GLY A 33 -5.26 5.04 1.27
CA GLY A 33 -5.90 5.82 2.32
C GLY A 33 -5.62 5.21 3.68
N LEU A 34 -5.17 6.04 4.62
CA LEU A 34 -5.03 5.67 6.02
C LEU A 34 -6.30 6.06 6.76
N TYR A 35 -6.88 5.14 7.51
CA TYR A 35 -8.09 5.34 8.30
C TYR A 35 -7.77 5.19 9.78
N ALA A 36 -8.38 6.05 10.60
CA ALA A 36 -8.23 6.00 12.06
C ALA A 36 -8.72 4.67 12.66
N SER A 37 -9.69 4.02 12.00
CA SER A 37 -10.18 2.68 12.34
C SER A 37 -10.79 1.99 11.10
N PRO A 38 -11.03 0.67 11.14
CA PRO A 38 -11.74 -0.04 10.07
C PRO A 38 -13.17 0.45 9.80
N HIS A 39 -13.77 1.18 10.74
CA HIS A 39 -15.15 1.69 10.65
C HIS A 39 -15.21 3.18 10.31
N SER A 40 -14.06 3.84 10.11
CA SER A 40 -14.02 5.26 9.78
C SER A 40 -14.51 5.49 8.36
N ALA A 41 -15.43 6.43 8.17
CA ALA A 41 -15.98 6.77 6.85
C ALA A 41 -15.00 7.55 5.97
N THR A 42 -14.08 8.31 6.58
CA THR A 42 -13.12 9.17 5.87
C THR A 42 -11.68 8.82 6.23
N PRO A 43 -10.76 8.81 5.24
CA PRO A 43 -9.35 8.64 5.51
C PRO A 43 -8.78 9.89 6.19
N THR A 44 -7.82 9.68 7.10
CA THR A 44 -7.02 10.74 7.74
C THR A 44 -5.87 11.19 6.84
N GLU A 45 -5.35 10.29 6.00
CA GLU A 45 -4.33 10.59 5.00
C GLU A 45 -4.65 9.87 3.70
N VAL A 46 -4.34 10.50 2.56
CA VAL A 46 -4.55 9.95 1.24
C VAL A 46 -3.35 10.23 0.37
N SER A 47 -2.94 9.26 -0.43
CA SER A 47 -1.97 9.46 -1.50
C SER A 47 -2.32 8.62 -2.72
N ALA A 48 -1.81 9.05 -3.88
CA ALA A 48 -1.94 8.31 -5.11
C ALA A 48 -0.60 8.27 -5.84
N ALA A 49 -0.37 7.19 -6.58
CA ALA A 49 0.77 7.04 -7.48
C ALA A 49 0.28 6.99 -8.92
N THR A 50 0.92 7.76 -9.79
CA THR A 50 0.81 7.58 -11.25
C THR A 50 1.51 6.27 -11.62
N GLY A 51 0.79 5.33 -12.22
CA GLY A 51 1.30 3.99 -12.51
C GLY A 51 1.08 2.99 -11.38
N ARG A 52 1.49 1.74 -11.64
CA ARG A 52 1.37 0.61 -10.71
C ARG A 52 2.70 0.32 -10.04
N THR A 53 3.20 1.30 -9.28
CA THR A 53 4.48 1.18 -8.57
C THR A 53 4.32 1.53 -7.10
N ALA A 54 4.91 0.71 -6.24
CA ALA A 54 5.04 0.97 -4.82
C ALA A 54 6.49 0.76 -4.38
N THR A 55 6.88 1.40 -3.29
CA THR A 55 8.23 1.26 -2.74
C THR A 55 8.14 0.81 -1.30
N VAL A 56 8.94 -0.17 -0.91
CA VAL A 56 9.09 -0.63 0.47
C VAL A 56 10.44 -0.15 0.99
N ARG A 57 10.45 0.46 2.17
CA ARG A 57 11.68 0.87 2.86
C ARG A 57 11.56 0.55 4.34
N GLY A 58 12.28 -0.48 4.80
CA GLY A 58 12.19 -0.94 6.18
C GLY A 58 10.76 -1.37 6.55
N ARG A 59 10.09 -0.60 7.42
CA ARG A 59 8.69 -0.84 7.84
C ARG A 59 7.67 0.07 7.14
N GLN A 60 8.10 0.81 6.12
CA GLN A 60 7.26 1.78 5.42
C GLN A 60 6.91 1.28 4.03
N LEU A 61 5.64 1.44 3.66
CA LEU A 61 5.14 1.29 2.31
C LEU A 61 4.84 2.67 1.74
N ARG A 62 5.52 3.03 0.65
CA ARG A 62 5.35 4.30 -0.04
C ARG A 62 4.51 4.13 -1.30
N ILE A 63 3.47 4.95 -1.41
CA ILE A 63 2.58 5.06 -2.56
C ILE A 63 2.54 6.52 -3.00
N GLY A 64 3.19 6.80 -4.14
CA GLY A 64 3.35 8.17 -4.64
C GLY A 64 4.11 9.04 -3.63
N ALA A 65 3.44 10.08 -3.13
CA ALA A 65 3.97 10.98 -2.11
C ALA A 65 3.67 10.55 -0.66
N GLY A 66 2.86 9.51 -0.44
CA GLY A 66 2.49 9.04 0.91
C GLY A 66 3.40 7.92 1.41
N ASP A 67 3.77 7.97 2.69
CA ASP A 67 4.61 6.99 3.39
C ASP A 67 3.85 6.38 4.57
N TYR A 68 3.48 5.10 4.47
CA TYR A 68 2.63 4.43 5.46
C TYR A 68 3.43 3.44 6.30
N SER A 69 3.45 3.66 7.62
CA SER A 69 4.10 2.74 8.55
C SER A 69 3.25 1.50 8.81
N LEU A 70 3.85 0.32 8.67
CA LEU A 70 3.17 -0.97 8.85
C LEU A 70 3.96 -1.86 9.84
N SER A 71 3.24 -2.78 10.47
CA SER A 71 3.85 -3.96 11.09
C SER A 71 4.54 -4.81 10.01
N GLN A 72 5.58 -5.55 10.35
CA GLN A 72 6.29 -6.40 9.39
C GLN A 72 5.36 -7.42 8.71
N LYS A 73 4.43 -8.01 9.48
CA LYS A 73 3.42 -8.94 8.96
C LYS A 73 2.48 -8.26 7.97
N SER A 74 1.99 -7.08 8.30
CA SER A 74 1.09 -6.31 7.44
C SER A 74 1.79 -5.83 6.18
N LEU A 75 3.04 -5.39 6.29
CA LEU A 75 3.87 -4.99 5.16
C LEU A 75 4.10 -6.16 4.20
N GLN A 76 4.44 -7.34 4.71
CA GLN A 76 4.61 -8.54 3.88
C GLN A 76 3.30 -8.95 3.20
N ALA A 77 2.17 -8.85 3.90
CA ALA A 77 0.86 -9.13 3.34
C ALA A 77 0.48 -8.12 2.23
N ALA A 78 0.74 -6.83 2.46
CA ALA A 78 0.51 -5.77 1.49
C ALA A 78 1.38 -5.96 0.24
N HIS A 79 2.68 -6.22 0.44
CA HIS A 79 3.62 -6.51 -0.64
C HIS A 79 3.15 -7.67 -1.53
N ARG A 80 2.83 -8.82 -0.94
CA ARG A 80 2.32 -10.00 -1.68
C ARG A 80 0.99 -9.75 -2.37
N TRP A 81 0.14 -8.90 -1.81
CA TRP A 81 -1.13 -8.58 -2.45
C TRP A 81 -0.94 -7.64 -3.65
N LEU A 82 -0.11 -6.61 -3.51
CA LEU A 82 0.26 -5.68 -4.58
C LEU A 82 0.91 -6.42 -5.76
N ASP A 83 1.88 -7.28 -5.47
CA ASP A 83 2.55 -8.12 -6.49
C ASP A 83 1.53 -8.97 -7.28
N ARG A 84 0.57 -9.60 -6.59
CA ARG A 84 -0.53 -10.34 -7.22
C ARG A 84 -1.48 -9.48 -8.07
N GLN A 85 -1.57 -8.18 -7.83
CA GLN A 85 -2.35 -7.26 -8.66
C GLN A 85 -1.55 -6.70 -9.85
N GLY A 86 -0.31 -7.15 -10.04
CA GLY A 86 0.60 -6.66 -11.07
C GLY A 86 1.18 -5.29 -10.74
N VAL A 87 1.32 -4.95 -9.46
CA VAL A 87 2.02 -3.75 -9.00
C VAL A 87 3.50 -4.06 -8.84
N THR A 88 4.37 -3.27 -9.46
CA THR A 88 5.82 -3.36 -9.25
C THR A 88 6.17 -2.80 -7.88
N VAL A 89 6.59 -3.67 -6.96
CA VAL A 89 7.05 -3.26 -5.63
C VAL A 89 8.57 -3.27 -5.58
N ARG A 90 9.17 -2.11 -5.29
CA ARG A 90 10.63 -1.96 -5.17
C ARG A 90 11.03 -2.00 -3.71
N ASP A 91 11.90 -2.93 -3.34
CA ASP A 91 12.48 -2.96 -1.99
C ASP A 91 13.78 -2.15 -1.99
N VAL A 92 13.80 -1.04 -1.24
CA VAL A 92 14.99 -0.20 -1.09
C VAL A 92 15.65 -0.60 0.22
N SER A 93 16.53 -1.58 0.14
CA SER A 93 17.38 -1.94 1.27
C SER A 93 18.35 -0.78 1.55
N PRO A 94 18.62 -0.42 2.82
CA PRO A 94 19.59 0.63 3.17
C PRO A 94 21.01 0.39 2.61
N LYS A 95 21.30 -0.81 2.10
CA LYS A 95 22.58 -1.18 1.48
C LYS A 95 22.82 -0.55 0.10
N ASP A 96 21.83 0.13 -0.47
CA ASP A 96 21.90 0.81 -1.77
C ASP A 96 22.38 2.28 -1.70
N ARG A 97 22.86 2.73 -0.54
CA ARG A 97 23.64 3.97 -0.45
C ARG A 97 25.11 3.62 -0.27
N ALA A 98 25.87 3.95 -1.31
CA ALA A 98 27.32 3.90 -1.45
C ALA A 98 28.09 4.39 -0.21
#